data_AF-A0A161IKP5-F1
#
_entry.id   AF-A0A161IKP5-F1
#
_cell.length_a   1.000
_cell.length_b   1.000
_cell.length_c   1.000
_cell.angle_alpha   90.00
_cell.angle_beta   90.00
_cell.angle_gamma   90.00
#
_symmetry.space_group_name_H-M   'P 1'
#
loop_
_entity.id
_entity.type
_entity.pdbx_description
1 polymer ?
#
loop_
_entity_poly.entity_id
_entity_poly.type
_entity_poly.pdbx_seq_one_letter_code
_entity_poly.pdbx_strand_id
1 'polypeptide(L)'
;MSEAQPPTGTTGPSDRYGKARRPATGGSGRGRKVAIGVALAAAVGAVGWYTAVQQQASPVEYEDIGFDVVDAEHVDASFQVHMPPGTRAVCTVDALSPSYAQVGTLDVEVGPADTRTSAYEVTVGTSEEATTATVVGCDVVDD
;
A
#
# COMPACT_ATOMS: atom_id res chain seq x y z
N MET A 1 16.05 73.41 52.04
CA MET A 1 17.24 73.71 51.22
C MET A 1 16.84 73.45 49.77
N SER A 2 16.99 74.48 48.96
CA SER A 2 16.49 74.60 47.58
C SER A 2 17.61 74.21 46.64
N GLU A 3 17.36 73.27 45.72
CA GLU A 3 18.17 73.14 44.51
C GLU A 3 17.24 72.98 43.30
N ALA A 4 17.33 73.97 42.43
CA ALA A 4 16.80 73.97 41.07
C ALA A 4 17.93 73.54 40.13
N GLN A 5 17.65 72.66 39.17
CA GLN A 5 18.44 72.54 37.93
C GLN A 5 17.52 72.19 36.73
N PRO A 6 17.88 72.60 35.51
CA PRO A 6 16.98 73.01 34.43
C PRO A 6 16.69 71.89 33.40
N PRO A 7 15.64 72.06 32.56
CA PRO A 7 15.39 71.16 31.43
C PRO A 7 16.19 71.59 30.20
N THR A 8 16.87 70.65 29.54
CA THR A 8 16.89 70.39 28.07
C THR A 8 18.21 69.75 27.65
N GLY A 9 18.12 68.48 27.25
CA GLY A 9 19.17 67.74 26.55
C GLY A 9 18.53 67.02 25.36
N THR A 10 18.46 67.73 24.24
CA THR A 10 18.37 67.29 22.84
C THR A 10 18.07 65.81 22.57
N THR A 11 16.82 65.49 22.22
CA THR A 11 16.48 64.27 21.46
C THR A 11 17.13 64.36 20.08
N GLY A 12 18.32 63.78 19.93
CA GLY A 12 18.95 63.58 18.63
C GLY A 12 18.10 62.64 17.75
N PRO A 13 17.98 62.87 16.43
CA PRO A 13 17.05 62.14 15.57
C PRO A 13 17.49 60.69 15.40
N SER A 14 17.01 59.81 16.29
CA SER A 14 17.20 58.37 16.23
C SER A 14 16.20 57.69 15.26
N ASP A 15 15.35 58.49 14.62
CA ASP A 15 14.28 58.03 13.71
C ASP A 15 14.66 57.96 12.22
N ARG A 16 15.92 58.28 11.84
CA ARG A 16 16.37 58.17 10.43
C ARG A 16 17.21 56.95 10.09
N TYR A 17 17.61 56.16 11.08
CA TYR A 17 18.17 54.84 10.81
C TYR A 17 17.08 53.84 11.09
N GLY A 18 16.28 53.58 10.05
CA GLY A 18 15.35 52.46 10.05
C GLY A 18 16.07 51.26 10.62
N LYS A 19 15.59 50.76 11.76
CA LYS A 19 16.00 49.45 12.22
C LYS A 19 15.54 48.54 11.11
N ALA A 20 16.45 48.14 10.23
CA ALA A 20 16.26 46.96 9.44
C ALA A 20 15.88 45.91 10.49
N ARG A 21 14.60 45.55 10.53
CA ARG A 21 14.16 44.37 11.25
C ARG A 21 14.86 43.27 10.50
N ARG A 22 16.10 42.97 10.91
CA ARG A 22 16.69 41.68 10.62
C ARG A 22 15.60 40.73 11.09
N PRO A 23 14.98 39.93 10.21
CA PRO A 23 14.21 38.82 10.74
C PRO A 23 15.20 38.11 11.66
N ALA A 24 14.81 37.92 12.92
CA ALA A 24 15.56 37.07 13.82
C ALA A 24 15.41 35.62 13.34
N THR A 25 15.85 35.32 12.11
CA THR A 25 16.04 33.98 11.59
C THR A 25 17.38 33.45 12.09
N GLY A 26 17.64 33.64 13.39
CA GLY A 26 18.75 33.07 14.14
C GLY A 26 18.42 31.69 14.71
N GLY A 27 17.73 30.85 13.94
CA GLY A 27 17.31 29.51 14.37
C GLY A 27 16.82 28.62 13.23
N SER A 28 17.25 28.86 11.99
CA SER A 28 16.58 28.32 10.80
C SER A 28 17.04 26.94 10.33
N GLY A 29 18.10 26.37 10.92
CA GLY A 29 18.59 25.03 10.56
C GLY A 29 17.99 23.89 11.39
N ARG A 30 17.89 24.09 12.72
CA ARG A 30 17.50 23.01 13.65
C ARG A 30 16.00 22.72 13.58
N GLY A 31 15.16 23.74 13.55
CA GLY A 31 13.71 23.57 13.38
C GLY A 31 13.34 22.93 12.04
N ARG A 32 14.01 23.33 10.95
CA ARG A 32 13.83 22.71 9.62
C ARG A 32 14.28 21.25 9.59
N LYS A 33 15.43 20.92 10.19
CA LYS A 33 15.90 19.53 10.31
C LYS A 33 14.95 18.66 11.14
N VAL A 34 14.42 19.19 12.24
CA VAL A 34 13.42 18.50 13.08
C VAL A 34 12.12 18.28 12.29
N ALA A 35 11.61 19.30 11.60
CA ALA A 35 10.40 19.17 10.79
C ALA A 35 10.55 18.14 9.68
N ILE A 36 11.70 18.11 8.99
CA ILE A 36 12.01 17.09 7.98
C ILE A 36 12.07 15.70 8.62
N GLY A 37 12.73 15.56 9.77
CA GLY A 37 12.82 14.28 10.48
C GLY A 37 11.45 13.74 10.90
N VAL A 38 10.57 14.60 11.42
CA VAL A 38 9.20 14.23 11.79
C VAL A 38 8.39 13.84 10.56
N ALA A 39 8.48 14.60 9.47
CA ALA A 39 7.78 14.28 8.22
C ALA A 39 8.23 12.93 7.64
N LEU A 40 9.54 12.65 7.65
CA LEU A 40 10.08 11.36 7.20
C LEU A 40 9.62 10.21 8.11
N ALA A 41 9.66 10.39 9.43
CA ALA A 41 9.17 9.38 10.36
C ALA A 41 7.68 9.09 10.18
N ALA A 42 6.86 10.14 9.97
CA ALA A 42 5.44 10.00 9.68
C ALA A 42 5.20 9.28 8.35
N ALA A 43 5.96 9.59 7.30
CA ALA A 43 5.86 8.92 6.01
C ALA A 43 6.22 7.43 6.11
N VAL A 44 7.30 7.08 6.78
CA VAL A 44 7.69 5.67 7.02
C VAL A 44 6.64 4.96 7.86
N GLY A 45 6.12 5.60 8.91
CA GLY A 45 5.04 5.06 9.73
C GLY A 45 3.75 4.82 8.93
N ALA A 46 3.38 5.76 8.05
CA ALA A 46 2.21 5.63 7.18
C ALA A 46 2.38 4.49 6.16
N VAL A 47 3.55 4.37 5.53
CA VAL A 47 3.86 3.26 4.62
C VAL A 47 3.80 1.92 5.38
N GLY A 48 4.45 1.83 6.54
CA GLY A 48 4.45 0.61 7.35
C GLY A 48 3.04 0.20 7.84
N TRP A 49 2.23 1.18 8.23
CA TRP A 49 0.83 0.95 8.59
C TRP A 49 0.00 0.46 7.39
N TYR A 50 0.13 1.14 6.24
CA TYR A 50 -0.58 0.77 5.03
C TYR A 50 -0.25 -0.66 4.60
N THR A 51 1.04 -1.03 4.59
CA THR A 51 1.45 -2.41 4.27
C THR A 51 0.90 -3.42 5.28
N ALA A 52 0.90 -3.10 6.59
CA ALA A 52 0.38 -4.00 7.60
C ALA A 52 -1.14 -4.24 7.50
N VAL A 53 -1.90 -3.22 7.09
CA VAL A 53 -3.35 -3.34 6.84
C VAL A 53 -3.62 -4.17 5.58
N GLN A 54 -2.86 -3.96 4.50
CA GLN A 54 -3.03 -4.73 3.27
C GLN A 54 -2.71 -6.22 3.45
N GLN A 55 -1.70 -6.56 4.26
CA GLN A 55 -1.35 -7.97 4.51
C GLN A 55 -2.39 -8.73 5.36
N GLN A 56 -3.27 -8.04 6.10
CA GLN A 56 -4.30 -8.67 6.93
C GLN A 56 -5.67 -8.77 6.24
N ALA A 57 -5.76 -8.41 4.95
CA ALA A 57 -7.05 -8.25 4.28
C ALA A 57 -7.67 -9.55 3.74
N SER A 58 -6.93 -10.66 3.62
CA SER A 58 -7.46 -11.88 3.01
C SER A 58 -7.41 -13.05 3.99
N PRO A 59 -8.52 -13.47 4.61
CA PRO A 59 -8.58 -14.71 5.42
C PRO A 59 -8.47 -15.98 4.56
N VAL A 60 -8.32 -15.82 3.25
CA VAL A 60 -8.19 -16.89 2.26
C VAL A 60 -6.78 -16.82 1.69
N GLU A 61 -6.00 -17.85 1.97
CA GLU A 61 -4.70 -18.08 1.34
C GLU A 61 -4.87 -19.13 0.24
N TYR A 62 -4.05 -19.05 -0.81
CA TYR A 62 -4.07 -20.01 -1.91
C TYR A 62 -2.65 -20.42 -2.28
N GLU A 63 -2.51 -21.62 -2.82
CA GLU A 63 -1.23 -22.19 -3.26
C GLU A 63 -1.42 -22.87 -4.62
N ASP A 64 -0.66 -22.44 -5.63
CA ASP A 64 -0.63 -23.10 -6.93
C ASP A 64 0.14 -24.42 -6.83
N ILE A 65 -0.48 -25.53 -7.23
CA ILE A 65 0.13 -26.86 -7.21
C ILE A 65 0.77 -27.20 -8.55
N GLY A 66 0.13 -26.79 -9.65
CA GLY A 66 0.64 -27.02 -11.00
C GLY A 66 -0.41 -26.74 -12.06
N PHE A 67 0.02 -26.88 -13.32
CA PHE A 67 -0.84 -26.75 -14.49
C PHE A 67 -0.45 -27.78 -15.54
N ASP A 68 -1.39 -28.11 -16.43
CA ASP A 68 -1.17 -28.99 -17.58
C ASP A 68 -1.79 -28.38 -18.84
N VAL A 69 -1.01 -28.26 -19.92
CA VAL A 69 -1.49 -27.69 -21.18
C VAL A 69 -2.16 -28.80 -21.98
N VAL A 70 -3.49 -28.78 -22.04
CA VAL A 70 -4.29 -29.82 -22.69
C VAL A 70 -4.26 -29.63 -24.20
N ASP A 71 -4.54 -28.42 -24.67
CA ASP A 71 -4.47 -28.02 -26.08
C ASP A 71 -4.26 -26.50 -26.23
N ALA A 72 -4.38 -25.98 -27.46
CA ALA A 72 -4.14 -24.57 -27.76
C ALA A 72 -5.20 -23.62 -27.16
N GLU A 73 -6.34 -24.16 -26.70
CA GLU A 73 -7.50 -23.41 -26.23
C GLU A 73 -7.89 -23.82 -24.79
N HIS A 74 -7.13 -24.70 -24.14
CA HIS A 74 -7.41 -25.19 -22.79
C HIS A 74 -6.13 -25.48 -21.98
N VAL A 75 -6.13 -25.05 -20.73
CA VAL A 75 -5.12 -25.40 -19.73
C VAL A 75 -5.80 -25.81 -18.43
N ASP A 76 -5.35 -26.91 -17.84
CA ASP A 76 -5.80 -27.35 -16.52
C ASP A 76 -4.94 -26.69 -15.45
N ALA A 77 -5.57 -26.22 -14.38
CA ALA A 77 -4.94 -25.60 -13.23
C ALA A 77 -5.31 -26.37 -11.96
N SER A 78 -4.30 -26.69 -11.15
CA SER A 78 -4.46 -27.33 -9.85
C SER A 78 -3.95 -26.40 -8.75
N PHE A 79 -4.80 -26.14 -7.77
CA PHE A 79 -4.49 -25.23 -6.68
C PHE A 79 -5.14 -25.68 -5.37
N GLN A 80 -4.57 -25.25 -4.26
CA GLN A 80 -5.14 -25.42 -2.93
C GLN A 80 -5.61 -24.07 -2.39
N VAL A 81 -6.68 -24.11 -1.61
CA VAL A 81 -7.19 -22.95 -0.90
C VAL A 81 -7.26 -23.26 0.59
N HIS A 82 -6.75 -22.34 1.39
CA HIS A 82 -6.74 -22.38 2.84
C HIS A 82 -7.64 -21.28 3.40
N MET A 83 -8.73 -21.68 4.04
CA MET A 83 -9.69 -20.75 4.64
C MET A 83 -10.41 -21.42 5.83
N PRO A 84 -11.00 -20.65 6.77
CA PRO A 84 -11.78 -21.22 7.85
C PRO A 84 -12.94 -22.11 7.34
N PRO A 85 -13.22 -23.27 7.97
CA PRO A 85 -14.35 -24.12 7.57
C PRO A 85 -15.67 -23.35 7.53
N GLY A 86 -16.50 -23.65 6.54
CA GLY A 86 -17.77 -22.94 6.31
C GLY A 86 -17.66 -21.62 5.54
N THR A 87 -16.46 -21.14 5.21
CA THR A 87 -16.25 -19.92 4.39
C THR A 87 -16.49 -20.23 2.91
N ARG A 88 -17.03 -19.26 2.16
CA ARG A 88 -17.10 -19.28 0.69
C ARG A 88 -16.19 -18.21 0.12
N ALA A 89 -15.54 -18.51 -1.00
CA ALA A 89 -14.74 -17.53 -1.73
C ALA A 89 -14.86 -17.76 -3.23
N VAL A 90 -14.45 -16.76 -4.00
CA VAL A 90 -14.25 -16.87 -5.45
C VAL A 90 -12.77 -16.66 -5.71
N CYS A 91 -12.14 -17.63 -6.37
CA CYS A 91 -10.75 -17.57 -6.80
C CYS A 91 -10.68 -17.32 -8.29
N THR A 92 -9.92 -16.31 -8.71
CA THR A 92 -9.69 -16.01 -10.13
C THR A 92 -8.41 -16.71 -10.58
N VAL A 93 -8.53 -17.54 -11.62
CA VAL A 93 -7.43 -18.27 -12.23
C VAL A 93 -7.13 -17.68 -13.60
N ASP A 94 -5.89 -17.27 -13.81
CA ASP A 94 -5.43 -16.75 -15.09
C ASP A 94 -4.55 -17.74 -15.82
N ALA A 95 -4.79 -17.87 -17.12
CA ALA A 95 -3.92 -18.56 -18.05
C ALA A 95 -3.06 -17.54 -18.80
N LEU A 96 -1.76 -17.81 -18.89
CA LEU A 96 -0.78 -16.88 -19.45
C LEU A 96 -0.03 -17.48 -20.65
N SER A 97 0.24 -16.65 -21.65
CA SER A 97 1.07 -17.00 -22.80
C SER A 97 2.58 -16.97 -22.45
N PRO A 98 3.48 -17.37 -23.37
CA PRO A 98 4.93 -17.29 -23.15
C PRO A 98 5.45 -15.87 -22.87
N SER A 99 4.71 -14.84 -23.28
CA SER A 99 5.04 -13.43 -23.03
C SER A 99 4.36 -12.88 -21.76
N TYR A 100 3.72 -13.75 -20.97
CA TYR A 100 2.92 -13.43 -19.79
C TYR A 100 1.68 -12.58 -20.08
N ALA A 101 1.19 -12.58 -21.32
CA ALA A 101 -0.10 -12.00 -21.63
C ALA A 101 -1.21 -12.91 -21.07
N GLN A 102 -2.25 -12.34 -20.48
CA GLN A 102 -3.44 -13.09 -20.10
C GLN A 102 -4.18 -13.53 -21.35
N VAL A 103 -4.37 -14.84 -21.48
CA VAL A 103 -5.03 -15.49 -22.63
C VAL A 103 -6.26 -16.28 -22.22
N GLY A 104 -6.50 -16.44 -20.93
CA GLY A 104 -7.70 -17.02 -20.36
C GLY A 104 -7.86 -16.57 -18.91
N THR A 105 -9.10 -16.52 -18.45
CA THR A 105 -9.42 -16.21 -17.05
C THR A 105 -10.68 -16.96 -16.65
N LEU A 106 -10.71 -17.49 -15.43
CA LEU A 106 -11.82 -18.25 -14.88
C LEU A 106 -12.01 -17.91 -13.41
N ASP A 107 -13.22 -17.51 -13.06
CA ASP A 107 -13.65 -17.39 -11.66
C ASP A 107 -14.19 -18.72 -11.16
N VAL A 108 -13.62 -19.21 -10.06
CA VAL A 108 -13.92 -20.51 -9.45
C VAL A 108 -14.53 -20.28 -8.09
N GLU A 109 -15.78 -20.68 -7.91
CA GLU A 109 -16.42 -20.73 -6.61
C GLU A 109 -15.82 -21.87 -5.77
N VAL A 110 -15.28 -21.53 -4.60
CA VAL A 110 -14.65 -22.46 -3.66
C VAL A 110 -15.37 -22.44 -2.31
N GLY A 111 -15.39 -23.60 -1.66
CA GLY A 111 -16.11 -23.82 -0.40
C GLY A 111 -17.64 -23.82 -0.53
N PRO A 112 -18.37 -23.95 0.60
CA PRO A 112 -17.84 -24.15 1.94
C PRO A 112 -17.31 -25.58 2.12
N ALA A 113 -16.16 -25.71 2.77
CA ALA A 113 -15.55 -27.00 3.10
C ALA A 113 -15.56 -27.24 4.62
N ASP A 114 -15.58 -28.52 5.01
CA ASP A 114 -15.47 -28.93 6.42
C ASP A 114 -14.03 -28.81 6.95
N THR A 115 -13.05 -28.81 6.06
CA THR A 115 -11.62 -28.73 6.37
C THR A 115 -11.07 -27.34 6.04
N ARG A 116 -9.96 -26.98 6.71
CA ARG A 116 -9.29 -25.69 6.47
C ARG A 116 -8.62 -25.61 5.09
N THR A 117 -8.23 -26.75 4.53
CA THR A 117 -7.57 -26.85 3.23
C THR A 117 -8.45 -27.67 2.29
N SER A 118 -8.63 -27.18 1.07
CA SER A 118 -9.30 -27.90 -0.03
C SER A 118 -8.49 -27.75 -1.30
N ALA A 119 -8.46 -28.80 -2.13
CA ALA A 119 -7.80 -28.81 -3.42
C ALA A 119 -8.83 -28.71 -4.56
N TYR A 120 -8.47 -27.98 -5.61
CA TYR A 120 -9.29 -27.72 -6.78
C TYR A 120 -8.49 -28.01 -8.05
N GLU A 121 -9.18 -28.55 -9.04
CA GLU A 121 -8.67 -28.79 -10.38
C GLU A 121 -9.71 -28.25 -11.36
N VAL A 122 -9.30 -27.30 -12.20
CA VAL A 122 -10.20 -26.57 -13.10
C VAL A 122 -9.57 -26.43 -14.47
N THR A 123 -10.40 -26.48 -15.51
CA THR A 123 -9.98 -26.22 -16.89
C THR A 123 -10.30 -24.78 -17.24
N VAL A 124 -9.28 -24.01 -17.63
CA VAL A 124 -9.42 -22.64 -18.11
C VAL A 124 -9.41 -22.64 -19.64
N GLY A 125 -10.45 -22.08 -20.24
CA GLY A 125 -10.49 -21.84 -21.68
C GLY A 125 -9.60 -20.66 -22.06
N THR A 126 -8.82 -20.81 -23.13
CA THR A 126 -7.84 -19.81 -23.59
C THR A 126 -8.11 -19.40 -25.04
N SER A 127 -7.76 -18.15 -25.37
CA SER A 127 -7.84 -17.63 -26.74
C SER A 127 -6.66 -18.04 -27.63
N GLU A 128 -5.56 -18.45 -27.00
CA GLU A 128 -4.34 -18.96 -27.63
C GLU A 128 -3.62 -19.89 -26.64
N GLU A 129 -2.56 -20.56 -27.11
CA GLU A 129 -1.82 -21.54 -26.31
C GLU A 129 -1.23 -20.88 -25.04
N ALA A 130 -1.70 -21.34 -23.89
CA ALA A 130 -1.15 -20.95 -22.60
C ALA A 130 0.07 -21.81 -22.25
N THR A 131 1.04 -21.22 -21.57
CA THR A 131 2.21 -21.92 -21.03
C THR A 131 2.23 -21.97 -19.51
N THR A 132 1.26 -21.32 -18.87
CA THR A 132 1.11 -21.27 -17.42
C THR A 132 -0.35 -21.06 -17.07
N ALA A 133 -0.81 -21.63 -15.95
CA ALA A 133 -2.03 -21.20 -15.27
C ALA A 133 -1.73 -20.96 -13.78
N THR A 134 -2.30 -19.91 -13.19
CA THR A 134 -2.01 -19.47 -11.81
C THR A 134 -3.22 -18.77 -11.19
N VAL A 135 -3.40 -18.92 -9.88
CA VAL A 135 -4.41 -18.17 -9.13
C VAL A 135 -3.90 -16.74 -8.86
N VAL A 136 -4.65 -15.73 -9.28
CA VAL A 136 -4.25 -14.32 -9.09
C VAL A 136 -4.82 -13.69 -7.83
N GLY A 137 -5.88 -14.29 -7.28
CA GLY A 137 -6.51 -13.82 -6.06
C GLY A 137 -7.68 -14.72 -5.67
N CYS A 138 -8.02 -14.68 -4.37
CA CYS A 138 -9.24 -15.28 -3.85
C CYS A 138 -9.90 -14.29 -2.89
N ASP A 139 -11.17 -14.02 -3.11
CA ASP A 139 -11.97 -13.08 -2.32
C ASP A 139 -13.14 -13.80 -1.66
N VAL A 140 -13.33 -13.58 -0.36
CA VAL A 140 -14.48 -14.13 0.38
C VAL A 140 -15.75 -13.51 -0.19
N VAL A 141 -16.74 -14.36 -0.45
CA VAL A 141 -18.08 -13.92 -0.81
C VAL A 141 -18.99 -14.11 0.40
N ASP A 142 -19.52 -13.01 0.90
CA ASP A 142 -20.59 -13.01 1.90
C ASP A 142 -21.94 -13.18 1.17
N ASP A 143 -22.75 -14.16 1.58
CA ASP A 143 -24.13 -14.34 1.11
C ASP A 143 -25.11 -13.27 1.63
#